data_AF-A0A9I9CSS5-F1
#
_entry.id   AF-A0A9I9CSS5-F1
#
_cell.length_a   1.000
_cell.length_b   1.000
_cell.length_c   1.000
_cell.angle_alpha   90.00
_cell.angle_beta   90.00
_cell.angle_gamma   90.00
#
_symmetry.space_group_name_H-M   'P 1'
#
loop_
_entity.id
_entity.type
_entity.pdbx_description
1 polymer ?
#
loop_
_entity_poly.entity_id
_entity_poly.type
_entity_poly.pdbx_seq_one_letter_code
_entity_poly.pdbx_strand_id
1 'polypeptide(L)'
;MLHVNGGMGDTSYANNSKLQREIISMTCSIAKEALTNFYKQHIPTSITMADLGCSSGQNTLMIVSYLIKHVEEARQKLHQRPLEYQIFLNDLHGNDFNAVFTSLPSFLEDLEVQIGGDFGPCFFHGVPGSFYVRLFPTDSIHFFHSSSSLHWLSQVGLKKFPPLNYSFGLFWFVIFYFHFLVLFSVQC
;
A
#
# COMPACT_ATOMS: atom_id res chain seq x y z
N MET A 1 -10.03 -3.68 19.96
CA MET A 1 -10.05 -3.28 18.54
C MET A 1 -8.60 -3.09 18.12
N LEU A 2 -8.14 -3.81 17.10
CA LEU A 2 -6.74 -3.72 16.66
C LEU A 2 -6.54 -2.44 15.85
N HIS A 3 -5.50 -1.68 16.16
CA HIS A 3 -5.03 -0.54 15.38
C HIS A 3 -3.58 -0.28 15.81
N VAL A 4 -2.82 0.37 14.94
CA VAL A 4 -1.50 0.87 15.33
C VAL A 4 -1.62 2.08 16.26
N ASN A 5 -0.55 2.42 16.98
CA ASN A 5 -0.51 3.67 17.74
C ASN A 5 -0.51 4.87 16.79
N GLY A 6 -1.64 5.59 16.74
CA GLY A 6 -1.79 6.83 15.96
C GLY A 6 -1.05 8.04 16.56
N GLY A 7 -1.18 9.18 15.88
CA GLY A 7 -0.57 10.46 16.29
C GLY A 7 0.88 10.67 15.85
N MET A 8 1.49 11.78 16.30
CA MET A 8 2.86 12.21 15.93
C MET A 8 3.87 12.14 17.10
N GLY A 9 3.49 11.59 18.25
CA GLY A 9 4.36 11.49 19.42
C GLY A 9 5.49 10.46 19.28
N ASP A 10 6.45 10.44 20.22
CA ASP A 10 7.63 9.56 20.17
C ASP A 10 7.29 8.05 20.15
N THR A 11 6.12 7.66 20.64
CA THR A 11 5.63 6.26 20.66
C THR A 11 4.67 5.94 19.51
N SER A 12 4.43 6.89 18.60
CA SER A 12 3.56 6.70 17.44
C SER A 12 4.18 5.73 16.43
N TYR A 13 3.32 5.08 15.65
CA TYR A 13 3.76 4.22 14.55
C TYR A 13 4.54 5.01 13.50
N ALA A 14 4.17 6.26 13.23
CA ALA A 14 4.88 7.14 12.30
C ALA A 14 6.38 7.24 12.64
N ASN A 15 6.71 7.37 13.93
CA ASN A 15 8.09 7.53 14.41
C ASN A 15 8.84 6.20 14.69
N ASN A 16 8.15 5.06 14.72
CA ASN A 16 8.74 3.75 15.07
C ASN A 16 8.66 2.69 13.97
N SER A 17 8.37 3.08 12.71
CA SER A 17 8.10 2.14 11.61
C SER A 17 9.29 1.88 10.67
N LYS A 18 10.52 1.99 11.17
CA LYS A 18 11.75 1.84 10.38
C LYS A 18 11.89 0.45 9.74
N LEU A 19 11.54 -0.61 10.47
CA LEU A 19 11.59 -1.99 9.96
C LEU A 19 10.60 -2.21 8.80
N GLN A 20 9.39 -1.65 8.91
CA GLN A 20 8.39 -1.73 7.84
C GLN A 20 8.85 -0.96 6.61
N ARG A 21 9.52 0.20 6.79
CA ARG A 21 10.13 0.95 5.70
C ARG A 21 11.19 0.13 4.94
N GLU A 22 12.02 -0.62 5.65
CA GLU A 22 13.02 -1.51 5.03
C GLU A 22 12.37 -2.68 4.27
N ILE A 23 11.34 -3.31 4.85
CA ILE A 23 10.57 -4.37 4.17
C ILE A 23 9.90 -3.84 2.89
N ILE A 24 9.30 -2.65 2.97
CA ILE A 24 8.71 -1.96 1.83
C ILE A 24 9.77 -1.70 0.76
N SER A 25 10.94 -1.20 1.12
CA SER A 25 12.05 -0.98 0.16
C SER A 25 12.45 -2.26 -0.58
N MET A 26 12.50 -3.40 0.12
CA MET A 26 12.85 -4.70 -0.48
C MET A 26 11.75 -5.28 -1.39
N THR A 27 10.48 -5.01 -1.08
CA THR A 27 9.31 -5.60 -1.78
C THR A 27 8.70 -4.69 -2.84
N CYS A 28 8.98 -3.38 -2.77
CA CYS A 28 8.51 -2.37 -3.72
C CYS A 28 8.96 -2.64 -5.16
N SER A 29 10.07 -3.35 -5.39
CA SER A 29 10.55 -3.68 -6.73
C SER A 29 9.57 -4.55 -7.51
N ILE A 30 8.95 -5.54 -6.85
CA ILE A 30 7.96 -6.44 -7.45
C ILE A 30 6.68 -5.66 -7.75
N ALA A 31 6.20 -4.88 -6.79
CA ALA A 31 5.01 -4.03 -6.96
C ALA A 31 5.17 -3.04 -8.12
N LYS A 32 6.35 -2.39 -8.18
CA LYS A 32 6.75 -1.51 -9.30
C LYS A 32 6.71 -2.23 -10.64
N GLU A 33 7.33 -3.40 -10.73
CA GLU A 33 7.38 -4.15 -12.00
C GLU A 33 6.00 -4.57 -12.47
N ALA A 34 5.15 -5.09 -11.58
CA ALA A 34 3.78 -5.47 -11.88
C ALA A 34 2.97 -4.27 -12.42
N LEU A 35 2.95 -3.15 -11.69
CA LEU A 35 2.21 -1.96 -12.09
C LEU A 35 2.74 -1.33 -13.37
N THR A 36 4.07 -1.25 -13.51
CA THR A 36 4.71 -0.69 -14.72
C THR A 36 4.41 -1.56 -15.95
N ASN A 37 4.42 -2.89 -15.82
CA ASN A 37 4.08 -3.80 -16.91
C ASN A 37 2.60 -3.70 -17.28
N PHE A 38 1.71 -3.64 -16.28
CA PHE A 38 0.29 -3.40 -16.49
C PHE A 38 0.06 -2.12 -17.30
N TYR A 39 0.68 -1.00 -16.89
CA TYR A 39 0.57 0.26 -17.60
C TYR A 39 1.07 0.15 -19.05
N LYS A 40 2.24 -0.42 -19.29
CA LYS A 40 2.82 -0.55 -20.64
C LYS A 40 1.96 -1.39 -21.58
N GLN A 41 1.23 -2.38 -21.04
CA GLN A 41 0.39 -3.27 -21.83
C GLN A 41 -0.96 -2.66 -22.19
N HIS A 42 -1.54 -1.86 -21.29
CA HIS A 42 -2.93 -1.38 -21.43
C HIS A 42 -3.03 0.11 -21.77
N ILE A 43 -2.01 0.90 -21.43
CA ILE A 43 -1.94 2.36 -21.59
C ILE A 43 -3.27 3.02 -21.16
N PRO A 44 -3.71 2.80 -19.91
CA PRO A 44 -5.00 3.30 -19.46
C PRO A 44 -4.97 4.83 -19.29
N THR A 45 -6.14 5.47 -19.37
CA THR A 45 -6.32 6.90 -19.08
C THR A 45 -6.42 7.20 -17.59
N SER A 46 -6.60 6.17 -16.76
CA SER A 46 -6.58 6.28 -15.30
C SER A 46 -6.04 5.00 -14.66
N ILE A 47 -5.44 5.13 -13.49
CA ILE A 47 -5.01 4.01 -12.65
C ILE A 47 -5.65 4.16 -11.29
N THR A 48 -6.14 3.04 -10.77
CA THR A 48 -6.80 2.96 -9.48
C THR A 48 -6.06 1.95 -8.62
N MET A 49 -5.55 2.41 -7.48
CA MET A 49 -4.74 1.63 -6.56
C MET A 49 -5.38 1.61 -5.19
N ALA A 50 -5.22 0.50 -4.46
CA ALA A 50 -5.64 0.39 -3.07
C ALA A 50 -4.49 -0.11 -2.19
N ASP A 51 -4.21 0.57 -1.08
CA ASP A 51 -3.29 0.11 -0.03
C ASP A 51 -4.09 -0.46 1.16
N LEU A 52 -3.98 -1.77 1.39
CA LEU A 52 -4.73 -2.52 2.38
C LEU A 52 -3.94 -2.63 3.69
N GLY A 53 -4.42 -1.95 4.73
CA GLY A 53 -3.72 -1.77 6.01
C GLY A 53 -2.70 -0.64 5.95
N CYS A 54 -3.13 0.54 5.50
CA CYS A 54 -2.27 1.70 5.25
C CYS A 54 -1.69 2.33 6.53
N SER A 55 -2.25 2.01 7.70
CA SER A 55 -1.88 2.60 8.99
C SER A 55 -2.07 4.13 8.99
N SER A 56 -1.48 4.82 9.96
CA SER A 56 -1.57 6.27 10.16
C SER A 56 -0.30 7.03 9.76
N GLY A 57 0.59 6.42 8.97
CA GLY A 57 1.96 6.94 8.78
C GLY A 57 2.37 7.20 7.33
N GLN A 58 3.39 8.05 7.14
CA GLN A 58 4.00 8.42 5.85
C GLN A 58 4.45 7.23 4.97
N ASN A 59 4.58 6.02 5.52
CA ASN A 59 5.01 4.86 4.76
C ASN A 59 4.04 4.52 3.60
N THR A 60 2.73 4.69 3.80
CA THR A 60 1.74 4.47 2.71
C THR A 60 1.97 5.45 1.56
N LEU A 61 2.15 6.75 1.88
CA LEU A 61 2.41 7.79 0.89
C LEU A 61 3.76 7.61 0.20
N MET A 62 4.77 7.10 0.91
CA MET A 62 6.06 6.74 0.31
C MET A 62 5.92 5.65 -0.76
N ILE A 63 5.09 4.63 -0.53
CA ILE A 63 4.84 3.59 -1.54
C ILE A 63 4.07 4.16 -2.73
N VAL A 64 3.01 4.93 -2.45
CA VAL A 64 2.19 5.55 -3.49
C VAL A 64 3.04 6.44 -4.40
N SER A 65 3.84 7.34 -3.83
CA SER A 65 4.75 8.18 -4.63
C SER A 65 5.77 7.36 -5.41
N TYR A 66 6.35 6.32 -4.80
CA TYR A 66 7.29 5.44 -5.49
C TYR A 66 6.64 4.77 -6.70
N LEU A 67 5.44 4.22 -6.56
CA LEU A 67 4.71 3.55 -7.65
C LEU A 67 4.30 4.53 -8.75
N ILE A 68 3.73 5.68 -8.39
CA ILE A 68 3.32 6.72 -9.35
C ILE A 68 4.50 7.18 -10.20
N LYS A 69 5.66 7.46 -9.57
CA LYS A 69 6.86 7.88 -10.31
C LYS A 69 7.26 6.90 -11.40
N HIS A 70 7.20 5.59 -11.12
CA HIS A 70 7.61 4.58 -12.10
C HIS A 70 6.59 4.41 -13.23
N VAL A 71 5.30 4.58 -12.94
CA VAL A 71 4.28 4.68 -14.00
C VAL A 71 4.53 5.91 -14.86
N GLU A 72 4.77 7.07 -14.26
CA GLU A 72 5.04 8.32 -14.98
C GLU A 72 6.31 8.23 -15.82
N GLU A 73 7.39 7.65 -15.31
CA GLU A 73 8.59 7.37 -16.10
C GLU A 73 8.28 6.49 -17.33
N ALA A 74 7.43 5.48 -17.17
CA ALA A 74 7.02 4.63 -18.28
C ALA A 74 6.13 5.38 -19.28
N ARG A 75 5.19 6.19 -18.79
CA ARG A 75 4.32 7.05 -19.61
C ARG A 75 5.11 8.03 -20.45
N GLN A 76 6.04 8.74 -19.82
CA GLN A 76 6.90 9.74 -20.48
C GLN A 76 7.79 9.08 -21.55
N LYS A 77 8.39 7.91 -21.25
CA LYS A 77 9.18 7.13 -22.23
C LYS A 77 8.36 6.66 -23.43
N LEU A 78 7.07 6.42 -23.24
CA LEU A 78 6.13 6.03 -24.30
C LEU A 78 5.42 7.23 -24.94
N HIS A 79 5.78 8.46 -24.56
CA HIS A 79 5.18 9.71 -25.05
C HIS A 79 3.65 9.74 -24.94
N GLN A 80 3.10 9.18 -23.87
CA GLN A 80 1.67 9.12 -23.62
C GLN A 80 1.18 10.34 -22.85
N ARG A 81 -0.11 10.66 -23.00
CA ARG A 81 -0.76 11.77 -22.29
C ARG A 81 -0.81 11.51 -20.78
N PRO A 82 -0.89 12.56 -19.94
CA PRO A 82 -1.12 12.40 -18.50
C PRO A 82 -2.36 11.56 -18.21
N LEU A 83 -2.32 10.80 -17.12
CA LEU A 83 -3.41 9.96 -16.65
C LEU A 83 -3.84 10.35 -15.24
N GLU A 84 -5.06 9.97 -14.87
CA GLU A 84 -5.60 10.22 -13.54
C GLU A 84 -5.23 9.09 -12.57
N TYR A 85 -4.89 9.45 -11.33
CA TYR A 85 -4.62 8.47 -10.27
C TYR A 85 -5.72 8.51 -9.23
N GLN A 86 -6.28 7.34 -8.90
CA GLN A 86 -7.20 7.16 -7.78
C GLN A 86 -6.54 6.25 -6.75
N ILE A 87 -6.37 6.74 -5.53
CA ILE A 87 -5.68 6.04 -4.45
C ILE A 87 -6.67 5.81 -3.31
N PHE A 88 -6.89 4.55 -2.96
CA PHE A 88 -7.71 4.13 -1.84
C PHE A 88 -6.82 3.66 -0.70
N LEU A 89 -6.91 4.32 0.44
CA LEU A 89 -6.19 4.00 1.66
C LEU A 89 -7.15 3.26 2.59
N ASN A 90 -6.95 1.96 2.75
CA ASN A 90 -7.79 1.14 3.61
C ASN A 90 -7.09 0.84 4.93
N ASP A 91 -7.83 0.97 6.03
CA ASP A 91 -7.48 0.42 7.33
C ASP A 91 -8.75 0.21 8.16
N LEU A 92 -8.62 -0.34 9.36
CA LEU A 92 -9.71 -0.51 10.31
C LEU A 92 -10.28 0.84 10.75
N HIS A 93 -11.54 0.84 11.20
CA HIS A 93 -12.27 2.04 11.62
C HIS A 93 -11.57 2.88 12.69
N GLY A 94 -10.70 2.29 13.50
CA GLY A 94 -9.95 2.99 14.55
C GLY A 94 -8.64 3.63 14.08
N ASN A 95 -8.30 3.54 12.79
CA ASN A 95 -7.10 4.15 12.25
C ASN A 95 -7.22 5.69 12.21
N ASP A 96 -6.09 6.37 12.41
CA ASP A 96 -6.01 7.82 12.32
C ASP A 96 -5.83 8.27 10.86
N PHE A 97 -6.93 8.25 10.11
CA PHE A 97 -6.97 8.79 8.74
C PHE A 97 -6.73 10.30 8.69
N ASN A 98 -7.01 11.02 9.78
CA ASN A 98 -6.79 12.47 9.83
C ASN A 98 -5.30 12.79 9.67
N ALA A 99 -4.43 12.07 10.37
CA ALA A 99 -2.98 12.24 10.22
C ALA A 99 -2.52 12.10 8.76
N VAL A 100 -3.06 11.11 8.04
CA VAL A 100 -2.75 10.91 6.62
C VAL A 100 -3.27 12.07 5.77
N PHE A 101 -4.53 12.44 5.92
CA PHE A 101 -5.14 13.50 5.11
C PHE A 101 -4.55 14.89 5.37
N THR A 102 -4.13 15.19 6.60
CA THR A 102 -3.40 16.43 6.91
C THR A 102 -2.06 16.52 6.15
N SER A 103 -1.43 15.38 5.83
CA SER A 103 -0.15 15.36 5.11
C SER A 103 -0.27 15.34 3.57
N LEU A 104 -1.48 15.19 3.03
CA LEU A 104 -1.69 15.10 1.58
C LEU A 104 -1.30 16.36 0.79
N PRO A 105 -1.57 17.60 1.26
CA PRO A 105 -1.21 18.79 0.50
C PRO A 105 0.30 18.87 0.22
N SER A 106 1.14 18.73 1.26
CA SER A 106 2.60 18.73 1.10
C SER A 106 3.08 17.56 0.25
N PHE A 107 2.44 16.39 0.39
CA PHE A 107 2.78 15.22 -0.41
C PHE A 107 2.53 15.44 -1.91
N LEU A 108 1.41 16.07 -2.28
CA LEU A 108 1.05 16.36 -3.66
C LEU A 108 2.00 17.39 -4.28
N GLU A 109 2.36 18.44 -3.54
CA GLU A 109 3.36 19.43 -3.96
C GLU A 109 4.73 18.77 -4.22
N ASP A 110 5.20 17.94 -3.29
CA ASP A 110 6.45 17.19 -3.45
C ASP A 110 6.42 16.27 -4.68
N LEU A 111 5.27 15.62 -4.93
CA LEU A 111 5.10 14.71 -6.05
C LEU A 111 5.15 15.44 -7.40
N GLU A 112 4.48 16.60 -7.49
CA GLU A 112 4.50 17.46 -8.68
C GLU A 112 5.92 17.97 -8.98
N VAL A 113 6.65 18.43 -7.95
CA VAL A 113 8.06 18.87 -8.11
C VAL A 113 8.96 17.73 -8.60
N GLN A 114 8.74 16.52 -8.11
CA GLN A 114 9.59 15.36 -8.44
C GLN A 114 9.30 14.78 -9.83
N ILE A 115 8.06 14.88 -10.32
CA ILE A 115 7.64 14.30 -11.61
C ILE A 115 7.70 15.34 -12.74
N GLY A 116 7.36 16.60 -12.44
CA GLY A 116 7.25 17.70 -13.39
C GLY A 116 5.82 18.05 -13.78
N GLY A 117 5.63 19.20 -14.42
CA GLY A 117 4.30 19.81 -14.67
C GLY A 117 3.41 19.16 -15.73
N ASP A 118 3.81 18.03 -16.33
CA ASP A 118 2.95 17.18 -17.19
C ASP A 118 2.32 16.03 -16.39
N PHE A 119 2.23 16.17 -15.07
CA PHE A 119 1.69 15.18 -14.15
C PHE A 119 0.17 15.29 -14.07
N GLY A 120 -0.53 14.16 -14.12
CA GLY A 120 -1.98 14.11 -13.99
C GLY A 120 -2.47 14.21 -12.53
N PRO A 121 -3.77 14.47 -12.31
CA PRO A 121 -4.31 14.66 -10.97
C PRO A 121 -4.30 13.36 -10.16
N CYS A 122 -4.15 13.49 -8.84
CA CYS A 122 -4.25 12.40 -7.87
C CYS A 122 -5.42 12.61 -6.91
N PHE A 123 -6.28 11.61 -6.79
CA PHE A 123 -7.44 11.60 -5.91
C PHE A 123 -7.27 10.57 -4.81
N PHE A 124 -7.27 11.02 -3.56
CA PHE A 124 -7.09 10.17 -2.38
C PHE A 124 -8.41 9.92 -1.66
N HIS A 125 -8.63 8.68 -1.26
CA HIS A 125 -9.85 8.21 -0.59
C HIS A 125 -9.48 7.40 0.65
N GLY A 126 -10.21 7.60 1.74
CA GLY A 126 -10.13 6.73 2.93
C GLY A 126 -11.21 5.67 2.89
N VAL A 127 -10.84 4.43 3.14
CA VAL A 127 -11.76 3.29 3.15
C VAL A 127 -11.69 2.60 4.51
N PRO A 128 -12.48 3.05 5.50
CA PRO A 128 -12.52 2.40 6.81
C PRO A 128 -13.22 1.05 6.69
N GLY A 129 -12.55 -0.02 7.13
CA GLY A 129 -13.11 -1.37 7.07
C GLY A 129 -12.05 -2.45 7.13
N SER A 130 -12.46 -3.66 7.52
CA SER A 130 -11.57 -4.82 7.42
C SER A 130 -11.44 -5.27 5.97
N PHE A 131 -10.22 -5.44 5.49
CA PHE A 131 -9.97 -6.06 4.17
C PHE A 131 -10.29 -7.56 4.11
N TYR A 132 -10.76 -8.17 5.22
CA TYR A 132 -11.34 -9.52 5.20
C TYR A 132 -12.78 -9.57 4.71
N VAL A 133 -13.40 -8.41 4.45
CA VAL A 133 -14.71 -8.30 3.80
C VAL A 133 -14.57 -7.48 2.51
N ARG A 134 -15.62 -7.47 1.68
CA ARG A 134 -15.64 -6.68 0.44
C ARG A 134 -15.58 -5.19 0.77
N LEU A 135 -14.54 -4.52 0.28
CA LEU A 135 -14.36 -3.07 0.40
C LEU A 135 -14.72 -2.31 -0.88
N PHE A 136 -14.55 -2.95 -2.04
CA PHE A 136 -14.66 -2.31 -3.34
C PHE A 136 -15.71 -3.00 -4.22
N PRO A 137 -16.34 -2.26 -5.16
CA PRO A 137 -17.09 -2.85 -6.25
C PRO A 137 -16.23 -3.84 -7.06
N THR A 138 -16.90 -4.71 -7.82
CA THR A 138 -16.20 -5.59 -8.76
C THR A 138 -15.55 -4.77 -9.88
N ASP A 139 -14.35 -5.16 -10.30
CA ASP A 139 -13.57 -4.56 -11.40
C ASP A 139 -13.25 -3.06 -11.24
N SER A 140 -13.19 -2.55 -10.00
CA SER A 140 -12.96 -1.12 -9.76
C SER A 140 -11.51 -0.75 -9.40
N ILE A 141 -10.66 -1.73 -9.06
CA ILE A 141 -9.27 -1.49 -8.62
C ILE A 141 -8.31 -2.19 -9.58
N HIS A 142 -7.35 -1.46 -10.11
CA HIS A 142 -6.34 -1.98 -11.04
C HIS A 142 -5.17 -2.63 -10.31
N PHE A 143 -4.84 -2.15 -9.10
CA PHE A 143 -3.69 -2.61 -8.36
C PHE A 143 -3.93 -2.59 -6.85
N PHE A 144 -3.71 -3.73 -6.19
CA PHE A 144 -3.72 -3.83 -4.73
C PHE A 144 -2.31 -3.91 -4.19
N HIS A 145 -2.02 -3.10 -3.18
CA HIS A 145 -0.83 -3.18 -2.37
C HIS A 145 -1.22 -3.54 -0.93
N SER A 146 -0.39 -4.33 -0.26
CA SER A 146 -0.53 -4.62 1.15
C SER A 146 0.83 -4.99 1.72
N SER A 147 1.28 -4.29 2.75
CA SER A 147 2.55 -4.58 3.42
C SER A 147 2.36 -4.60 4.92
N SER A 148 2.92 -5.61 5.59
CA SER A 148 2.90 -5.72 7.05
C SER A 148 1.50 -5.69 7.69
N SER A 149 0.44 -6.07 6.96
CA SER A 149 -0.95 -6.09 7.48
C SER A 149 -1.64 -7.45 7.39
N LEU A 150 -1.34 -8.27 6.36
CA LEU A 150 -1.96 -9.59 6.16
C LEU A 150 -1.71 -10.62 7.27
N HIS A 151 -0.68 -10.43 8.11
CA HIS A 151 -0.43 -11.33 9.24
C HIS A 151 -1.41 -11.15 10.40
N TRP A 152 -2.18 -10.06 10.41
CA TRP A 152 -3.21 -9.84 11.43
C TRP A 152 -4.44 -10.68 11.14
N LEU A 153 -4.62 -11.77 11.89
CA LEU A 153 -5.80 -12.62 11.76
C LEU A 153 -7.08 -11.89 12.19
N SER A 154 -8.20 -12.21 11.51
CA SER A 154 -9.52 -11.63 11.81
C SER A 154 -10.04 -11.99 13.21
N GLN A 155 -9.61 -13.13 13.76
CA GLN A 155 -9.96 -13.63 15.08
C GLN A 155 -8.79 -14.40 15.68
N VAL A 156 -8.70 -14.45 17.01
CA VAL A 156 -7.72 -15.30 17.70
C VAL A 156 -8.11 -16.76 17.47
N GLY A 157 -7.24 -17.53 16.82
CA GLY A 157 -7.41 -18.98 16.74
C GLY A 157 -7.28 -19.58 18.14
N LEU A 158 -8.37 -20.14 18.70
CA LEU A 158 -8.32 -21.01 19.87
C LEU A 158 -7.68 -22.36 19.50
N LYS A 159 -6.38 -22.35 19.17
CA LYS A 159 -5.55 -23.55 19.16
C LYS A 159 -4.40 -23.31 20.11
N LYS A 160 -4.39 -24.04 21.23
CA LYS A 160 -3.23 -24.14 22.12
C LYS A 160 -2.06 -24.70 21.30
N PHE A 161 -1.11 -23.85 20.92
CA PHE A 161 0.13 -24.31 20.32
C PHE A 161 1.08 -24.79 21.43
N PRO A 162 1.72 -25.97 21.30
CA PRO A 162 2.86 -26.33 22.14
C PRO A 162 4.02 -25.35 21.86
N PRO A 163 4.95 -25.16 22.81
CA PRO A 163 5.99 -24.12 22.72
C PRO A 163 6.87 -24.35 21.48
N LEU A 164 6.89 -23.38 20.57
CA LEU A 164 7.68 -23.42 19.34
C LEU A 164 9.05 -22.77 19.55
N ASN A 165 10.10 -23.49 19.17
CA ASN A 165 11.47 -22.98 19.10
C ASN A 165 11.58 -21.87 18.05
N TYR A 166 12.13 -20.72 18.46
CA TYR A 166 12.16 -19.43 17.76
C TYR A 166 12.78 -19.44 16.35
N SER A 167 13.60 -20.42 15.99
CA SER A 167 14.34 -20.43 14.72
C SER A 167 13.52 -20.94 13.53
N PHE A 168 12.53 -21.81 13.75
CA PHE A 168 11.70 -22.37 12.66
C PHE A 168 10.53 -21.45 12.24
N GLY A 169 10.13 -20.50 13.10
CA GLY A 169 8.99 -19.61 12.86
C GLY A 169 9.26 -18.56 11.78
N LEU A 170 10.44 -17.93 11.77
CA LEU A 170 10.76 -16.87 10.80
C LEU A 170 10.80 -17.38 9.35
N PHE A 171 11.32 -18.59 9.13
CA PHE A 171 11.46 -19.14 7.78
C PHE A 171 10.10 -19.42 7.13
N TRP A 172 9.14 -19.96 7.90
CA TRP A 172 7.77 -20.14 7.44
C TRP A 172 6.99 -18.82 7.34
N PHE A 173 7.27 -17.83 8.20
CA PHE A 173 6.63 -16.52 8.14
C PHE A 173 6.97 -15.77 6.84
N VAL A 174 8.23 -15.81 6.42
CA VAL A 174 8.69 -15.18 5.16
C VAL A 174 8.12 -15.91 3.94
N ILE A 175 8.09 -17.24 3.94
CA ILE A 175 7.52 -18.02 2.84
C ILE A 175 6.01 -17.83 2.74
N PHE A 176 5.27 -17.80 3.86
CA PHE A 176 3.83 -17.47 3.84
C PHE A 176 3.60 -16.05 3.32
N TYR A 177 4.44 -15.08 3.70
CA TYR A 177 4.33 -13.70 3.24
C TYR A 177 4.48 -13.57 1.73
N PHE A 178 5.47 -14.23 1.13
CA PHE A 178 5.69 -14.20 -0.32
C PHE A 178 4.65 -15.01 -1.08
N HIS A 179 4.18 -16.14 -0.55
CA HIS A 179 3.18 -16.98 -1.23
C HIS A 179 1.79 -16.30 -1.25
N PHE A 180 1.42 -15.56 -0.20
CA PHE A 180 0.17 -14.78 -0.19
C PHE A 180 0.21 -13.58 -1.15
N LEU A 181 1.36 -12.92 -1.29
CA LEU A 181 1.53 -11.80 -2.22
C LEU A 181 1.34 -12.23 -3.70
N VAL A 182 1.79 -13.44 -4.05
CA VAL A 182 1.66 -14.00 -5.40
C VAL A 182 0.25 -14.53 -5.66
N LEU A 183 -0.39 -15.18 -4.68
CA LEU A 183 -1.75 -15.73 -4.87
C LEU A 183 -2.82 -14.64 -5.04
N PHE A 184 -2.70 -13.49 -4.36
CA PHE A 184 -3.69 -12.41 -4.50
C PHE A 184 -3.62 -11.70 -5.86
N SER A 185 -2.46 -11.69 -6.54
CA SER A 185 -2.33 -11.17 -7.91
C SER A 185 -3.00 -12.06 -8.98
N VAL A 186 -3.41 -13.29 -8.65
CA VAL A 186 -3.95 -14.26 -9.61
C VAL A 186 -5.47 -14.47 -9.44
N GLN A 187 -6.08 -13.94 -8.37
CA GLN A 187 -7.47 -14.27 -8.00
C GLN A 187 -8.39 -13.06 -7.71
N CYS A 188 -8.05 -11.87 -8.20
CA CYS A 188 -8.98 -10.75 -8.30
C CYS A 188 -9.06 -10.27 -9.74
#